data_AF-A0A8K0AFN5-F1
#
_entry.id   AF-A0A8K0AFN5-F1
#
_cell.length_a   1.000
_cell.length_b   1.000
_cell.length_c   1.000
_cell.angle_alpha   90.00
_cell.angle_beta   90.00
_cell.angle_gamma   90.00
#
_symmetry.space_group_name_H-M   'P 1'
#
loop_
_entity.id
_entity.type
_entity.pdbx_description
1 polymer ?
#
loop_
_entity_poly.entity_id
_entity_poly.type
_entity_poly.pdbx_seq_one_letter_code
_entity_poly.pdbx_strand_id
1 'polypeptide(L)'
;MSLADELLADLEEEAPENEEKEIEDVEEITMEMDVKQDGIASIAKLRDSQQLKHIMEQIDRYTSSGFRDEMVGPVEADPEYQLIVEANNLTVEIENEINIIHKFVRDIYSKRFPELESLVPMALDYIRTVREIGNDLEKTKNNEVLPTILTNATIMVVSVTASTTQGSILSADDLNDINEACDMAVDLNAAKLKIYEYVESRMSFIAPNLSIIVGASTAAKLMGVAGGLTSLSKMPSCNVLVLGAQKRTLAGFSSTAIMPHTGFIYYSEQVQNMPADLRKKAARLVSAKCTLAARVDSFHESASGVVGSNLKDEIQKKLDKWQEPPPVKHEKPLPAPIDPGRKKRGGRRYRKMKERLGMTEFRKQANRMQFAEIEEDAYQDDLGFSLGMVGKGGTGRVRGPQVDNKTQVKISKTLQKNLQKQQVYGGRTTYAGKISYGGRSTVRGQVSGTASSVAFTPLQGLEIVNPNAAEKKLGDKQGKYFSTTTGFVKVEQECMEK
;
A
#
# COMPACT_ATOMS: atom_id res chain seq x y z
N MET A 1 -0.18 37.68 56.98
CA MET A 1 -0.10 37.61 55.52
C MET A 1 0.24 36.18 55.18
N SER A 2 -0.46 35.61 54.19
CA SER A 2 -0.38 34.19 53.86
C SER A 2 0.92 33.90 53.12
N LEU A 3 1.48 32.71 53.30
CA LEU A 3 2.68 32.21 52.60
C LEU A 3 2.53 32.23 51.06
N ALA A 4 1.30 32.40 50.57
CA ALA A 4 0.98 32.60 49.15
C ALA A 4 1.29 34.01 48.62
N ASP A 5 1.25 35.04 49.48
CA ASP A 5 1.57 36.42 49.07
C ASP A 5 3.09 36.66 49.02
N GLU A 6 3.86 35.89 49.79
CA GLU A 6 5.34 35.96 49.80
C GLU A 6 5.96 35.24 48.60
N LEU A 7 5.33 34.16 48.11
CA LEU A 7 5.76 33.44 46.90
C LEU A 7 5.36 34.14 45.58
N LEU A 8 4.39 35.05 45.61
CA LEU A 8 4.02 35.86 44.45
C LEU A 8 4.98 37.04 44.24
N ALA A 9 5.62 37.53 45.30
CA ALA A 9 6.63 38.58 45.23
C ALA A 9 7.95 38.08 44.60
N ASP A 10 8.35 36.84 44.87
CA ASP A 10 9.57 36.23 44.30
C ASP A 10 9.47 35.90 42.79
N LEU A 11 8.26 35.95 42.19
CA LEU A 11 8.05 35.72 40.76
C LEU A 11 7.91 37.00 39.93
N GLU A 12 7.76 38.17 40.57
CA GLU A 12 7.71 39.47 39.89
C GLU A 12 9.10 40.12 39.73
N GLU A 13 10.15 39.60 40.39
CA GLU A 13 11.53 40.16 40.32
C GLU A 13 12.43 39.55 39.22
N GLU A 14 11.96 38.58 38.43
CA GLU A 14 12.71 38.07 37.25
C GLU A 14 11.92 38.21 35.94
N ALA A 15 11.70 39.45 35.51
CA ALA A 15 11.42 39.78 34.12
C ALA A 15 12.50 40.75 33.61
N PRO A 16 13.40 40.35 32.69
CA PRO A 16 14.32 41.31 32.09
C PRO A 16 13.53 42.33 31.25
N GLU A 17 13.79 43.61 31.51
CA GLU A 17 13.37 44.74 30.68
C GLU A 17 13.86 44.51 29.24
N ASN A 18 12.94 44.12 28.36
CA ASN A 18 13.22 44.13 26.92
C ASN A 18 13.17 45.59 26.46
N GLU A 19 14.34 46.17 26.23
CA GLU A 19 14.53 47.40 25.47
C GLU A 19 13.80 47.28 24.13
N GLU A 20 12.87 48.21 23.87
CA GLU A 20 12.29 48.43 22.55
C GLU A 20 13.39 48.89 21.59
N LYS A 21 13.99 47.94 20.87
CA LYS A 21 14.78 48.25 19.66
C LYS A 21 13.81 48.39 18.50
N GLU A 22 13.72 49.61 17.97
CA GLU A 22 13.10 49.92 16.69
C GLU A 22 13.64 48.94 15.63
N ILE A 23 12.75 48.14 15.06
CA ILE A 23 13.06 47.26 13.93
C ILE A 23 13.09 48.17 12.71
N GLU A 24 14.29 48.51 12.23
CA GLU A 24 14.49 49.05 10.89
C GLU A 24 13.91 48.06 9.88
N ASP A 25 13.09 48.58 8.96
CA ASP A 25 12.48 47.84 7.87
C ASP A 25 13.54 47.03 7.11
N VAL A 26 13.52 45.71 7.30
CA VAL A 26 14.33 44.79 6.52
C VAL A 26 13.75 44.81 5.10
N GLU A 27 14.41 45.52 4.20
CA GLU A 27 14.20 45.38 2.76
C GLU A 27 14.18 43.87 2.43
N GLU A 28 13.07 43.40 1.85
CA GLU A 28 12.96 42.06 1.29
C GLU A 28 14.02 41.90 0.20
N ILE A 29 15.21 41.46 0.59
CA ILE A 29 16.18 40.87 -0.31
C ILE A 29 15.55 39.56 -0.75
N THR A 30 14.78 39.63 -1.83
CA THR A 30 14.47 38.49 -2.67
C THR A 30 15.81 37.90 -3.10
N MET A 31 16.25 36.86 -2.40
CA MET A 31 17.30 35.99 -2.90
C MET A 31 16.71 35.25 -4.11
N GLU A 32 16.69 35.91 -5.26
CA GLU A 32 16.70 35.25 -6.54
C GLU A 32 18.03 34.49 -6.60
N MET A 33 18.02 33.26 -6.09
CA MET A 33 19.01 32.28 -6.50
C MET A 33 18.81 32.11 -8.00
N ASP A 34 19.59 32.83 -8.79
CA ASP A 34 19.84 32.53 -10.19
C ASP A 34 20.49 31.13 -10.23
N VAL A 35 19.66 30.10 -10.17
CA VAL A 35 20.02 28.76 -10.61
C VAL A 35 20.20 28.91 -12.11
N LYS A 36 21.42 29.25 -12.52
CA LYS A 36 21.85 29.02 -13.90
C LYS A 36 21.42 27.61 -14.23
N GLN A 37 20.56 27.47 -15.23
CA GLN A 37 20.13 26.16 -15.71
C GLN A 37 21.37 25.45 -16.23
N ASP A 38 22.05 24.71 -15.36
CA ASP A 38 23.14 23.86 -15.76
C ASP A 38 22.53 22.84 -16.73
N GLY A 39 23.00 22.85 -17.98
CA GLY A 39 22.50 21.98 -19.04
C GLY A 39 22.54 20.51 -18.63
N ILE A 40 21.71 19.66 -19.25
CA ILE A 40 21.50 18.29 -18.78
C ILE A 40 22.77 17.45 -18.67
N ALA A 41 23.78 17.71 -19.51
CA ALA A 41 25.08 17.05 -19.48
C ALA A 41 25.84 17.23 -18.15
N SER A 42 25.51 18.24 -17.35
CA SER A 42 26.07 18.43 -16.02
C SER A 42 25.44 17.49 -14.98
N ILE A 43 24.17 17.13 -15.18
CA ILE A 43 23.34 16.36 -14.26
C ILE A 43 23.46 14.86 -14.58
N ALA A 44 23.39 14.52 -15.87
CA ALA A 44 23.49 13.16 -16.37
C ALA A 44 24.87 12.95 -17.04
N LYS A 45 25.71 12.14 -16.39
CA LYS A 45 27.12 11.92 -16.77
C LYS A 45 27.39 10.51 -17.31
N LEU A 46 26.48 9.55 -17.12
CA LEU A 46 26.74 8.15 -17.42
C LEU A 46 26.77 7.88 -18.93
N ARG A 47 25.96 8.58 -19.72
CA ARG A 47 25.92 8.43 -21.20
C ARG A 47 27.31 8.59 -21.82
N ASP A 48 28.05 9.60 -21.36
CA ASP A 48 29.39 9.90 -21.85
C ASP A 48 30.52 9.28 -21.02
N SER A 49 30.18 8.58 -19.94
CA SER A 49 31.14 7.91 -19.08
C SER A 49 31.96 6.88 -19.86
N GLN A 50 33.27 6.88 -19.60
CA GLN A 50 34.19 5.89 -20.15
C GLN A 50 33.83 4.47 -19.67
N GLN A 51 33.22 4.34 -18.50
CA GLN A 51 32.81 3.05 -17.94
C GLN A 51 31.71 2.39 -18.78
N LEU A 52 30.67 3.15 -19.15
CA LEU A 52 29.57 2.65 -19.98
C LEU A 52 30.09 2.21 -21.36
N LYS A 53 30.94 3.03 -21.98
CA LYS A 53 31.55 2.71 -23.28
C LYS A 53 32.42 1.45 -23.20
N HIS A 54 33.24 1.34 -22.15
CA HIS A 54 34.09 0.17 -21.94
C HIS A 54 33.30 -1.12 -21.78
N ILE A 55 32.26 -1.11 -20.94
CA ILE A 55 31.43 -2.28 -20.69
C ILE A 55 30.62 -2.66 -21.93
N MET A 56 30.09 -1.69 -22.68
CA MET A 56 29.40 -1.96 -23.94
C MET A 56 30.34 -2.59 -24.98
N GLU A 57 31.56 -2.08 -25.13
CA GLU A 57 32.55 -2.69 -26.03
C GLU A 57 32.92 -4.11 -25.61
N GLN A 58 33.03 -4.37 -24.31
CA GLN A 58 33.30 -5.72 -23.81
C GLN A 58 32.12 -6.65 -24.06
N ILE A 59 30.88 -6.20 -23.83
CA ILE A 59 29.67 -6.95 -24.14
C ILE A 59 29.64 -7.31 -25.64
N ASP A 60 29.94 -6.37 -26.53
CA ASP A 60 29.98 -6.63 -27.97
C ASP A 60 31.06 -7.66 -28.34
N ARG A 61 32.23 -7.59 -27.69
CA ARG A 61 33.31 -8.57 -27.88
C ARG A 61 32.89 -9.98 -27.43
N TYR A 62 32.33 -10.12 -26.23
CA TYR A 62 31.92 -11.42 -25.70
C TYR A 62 30.73 -12.01 -26.45
N THR A 63 29.79 -11.17 -26.86
CA THR A 63 28.66 -11.55 -27.72
C THR A 63 29.16 -12.09 -29.07
N SER A 64 30.18 -11.45 -29.66
CA SER A 64 30.79 -11.88 -30.92
C SER A 64 31.65 -13.15 -30.78
N SER A 65 32.25 -13.38 -29.61
CA SER A 65 33.16 -14.51 -29.37
C SER A 65 32.47 -15.88 -29.18
N GLY A 66 31.14 -15.91 -29.08
CA GLY A 66 30.37 -17.14 -28.84
C GLY A 66 30.33 -17.56 -27.37
N PHE A 67 29.51 -18.56 -27.07
CA PHE A 67 29.38 -19.14 -25.72
C PHE A 67 30.57 -20.06 -25.41
N ARG A 68 31.25 -19.86 -24.28
CA ARG A 68 32.22 -20.81 -23.74
C ARG A 68 31.53 -21.67 -22.69
N ASP A 69 31.54 -22.99 -22.89
CA ASP A 69 30.78 -23.95 -22.08
C ASP A 69 31.60 -24.53 -20.90
N GLU A 70 32.92 -24.34 -20.90
CA GLU A 70 33.81 -24.91 -19.88
C GLU A 70 34.33 -23.85 -18.91
N MET A 71 34.02 -24.04 -17.62
CA MET A 71 34.60 -23.28 -16.52
C MET A 71 36.08 -23.62 -16.33
N VAL A 72 36.92 -22.59 -16.17
CA VAL A 72 38.32 -22.76 -15.73
C VAL A 72 38.52 -21.99 -14.43
N GLY A 73 38.13 -22.61 -13.31
CA GLY A 73 38.41 -22.11 -11.96
C GLY A 73 37.18 -21.63 -11.19
N PRO A 74 37.37 -20.86 -10.09
CA PRO A 74 36.28 -20.27 -9.31
C PRO A 74 35.48 -19.27 -10.16
N VAL A 75 34.14 -19.37 -10.14
CA VAL A 75 33.20 -18.54 -10.94
C VAL A 75 33.47 -17.04 -10.77
N GLU A 76 33.87 -16.61 -9.57
CA GLU A 76 34.12 -15.20 -9.25
C GLU A 76 35.41 -14.63 -9.90
N ALA A 77 36.33 -15.51 -10.30
CA ALA A 77 37.58 -15.12 -10.96
C ALA A 77 37.45 -15.04 -12.48
N ASP A 78 36.34 -15.55 -13.05
CA ASP A 78 36.13 -15.50 -14.49
C ASP A 78 35.88 -14.05 -14.94
N PRO A 79 36.62 -13.55 -15.95
CA PRO A 79 36.47 -12.16 -16.41
C PRO A 79 35.08 -11.89 -16.99
N GLU A 80 34.41 -12.93 -17.51
CA GLU A 80 33.06 -12.84 -18.03
C GLU A 80 32.01 -12.68 -16.91
N TYR A 81 32.22 -13.35 -15.77
CA TYR A 81 31.37 -13.17 -14.59
C TYR A 81 31.53 -11.78 -13.99
N GLN A 82 32.76 -11.28 -13.89
CA GLN A 82 33.05 -9.92 -13.43
C GLN A 82 32.37 -8.86 -14.30
N LEU A 83 32.47 -9.01 -15.63
CA LEU A 83 31.77 -8.15 -16.58
C LEU A 83 30.25 -8.15 -16.34
N ILE A 84 29.64 -9.30 -16.04
CA ILE A 84 28.19 -9.36 -15.83
C ILE A 84 27.80 -8.70 -14.51
N VAL A 85 28.60 -8.87 -13.46
CA VAL A 85 28.37 -8.16 -12.18
C VAL A 85 28.49 -6.66 -12.37
N GLU A 86 29.51 -6.19 -13.09
CA GLU A 86 29.69 -4.77 -13.43
C GLU A 86 28.56 -4.24 -14.31
N ALA A 87 28.15 -5.00 -15.33
CA ALA A 87 27.05 -4.64 -16.21
C ALA A 87 25.72 -4.55 -15.44
N ASN A 88 25.46 -5.47 -14.50
CA ASN A 88 24.30 -5.39 -13.62
C ASN A 88 24.34 -4.14 -12.73
N ASN A 89 25.49 -3.81 -12.13
CA ASN A 89 25.62 -2.58 -11.34
C ASN A 89 25.36 -1.34 -12.20
N LEU A 90 25.90 -1.31 -13.42
CA LEU A 90 25.60 -0.24 -14.38
C LEU A 90 24.11 -0.15 -14.72
N THR A 91 23.37 -1.26 -14.83
CA THR A 91 21.92 -1.16 -15.10
C THR A 91 21.16 -0.43 -14.00
N VAL A 92 21.57 -0.59 -12.73
CA VAL A 92 20.97 0.14 -11.61
C VAL A 92 21.33 1.63 -11.67
N GLU A 93 22.57 1.95 -12.03
CA GLU A 93 23.01 3.33 -12.24
C GLU A 93 22.26 4.00 -13.40
N ILE A 94 22.08 3.29 -14.53
CA ILE A 94 21.28 3.74 -15.66
C ILE A 94 19.83 4.02 -15.22
N GLU A 95 19.21 3.14 -14.43
CA GLU A 95 17.85 3.38 -13.91
C GLU A 95 17.78 4.62 -13.01
N ASN A 96 18.76 4.80 -12.13
CA ASN A 96 18.83 5.98 -11.27
C ASN A 96 18.98 7.26 -12.10
N GLU A 97 19.82 7.24 -13.13
CA GLU A 97 20.01 8.39 -14.01
C GLU A 97 18.77 8.68 -14.86
N ILE A 98 18.09 7.67 -15.42
CA ILE A 98 16.80 7.84 -16.09
C ILE A 98 15.78 8.51 -15.16
N ASN A 99 15.79 8.18 -13.85
CA ASN A 99 14.92 8.84 -12.87
C ASN A 99 15.34 10.29 -12.60
N ILE A 100 16.62 10.63 -12.66
CA ILE A 100 17.11 12.01 -12.54
C ILE A 100 16.71 12.81 -13.79
N ILE A 101 16.93 12.25 -14.98
CA ILE A 101 16.51 12.87 -16.26
C ILE A 101 14.99 13.08 -16.26
N HIS A 102 14.22 12.11 -15.80
CA HIS A 102 12.76 12.25 -15.68
C HIS A 102 12.37 13.43 -14.77
N LYS A 103 13.05 13.63 -13.63
CA LYS A 103 12.81 14.80 -12.76
C LYS A 103 13.14 16.10 -13.49
N PHE A 104 14.28 16.17 -14.18
CA PHE A 104 14.68 17.34 -14.95
C PHE A 104 13.66 17.69 -16.04
N VAL A 105 13.28 16.73 -16.88
CA VAL A 105 12.27 16.92 -17.93
C VAL A 105 10.93 17.34 -17.32
N ARG A 106 10.53 16.71 -16.22
CA ARG A 106 9.29 17.07 -15.52
C ARG A 106 9.31 18.50 -15.01
N ASP A 107 10.40 18.93 -14.37
CA ASP A 107 10.45 20.25 -13.75
C ASP A 107 10.35 21.36 -14.82
N ILE A 108 10.98 21.17 -15.99
CA ILE A 108 10.85 22.10 -17.13
C ILE A 108 9.47 21.99 -17.80
N TYR A 109 9.01 20.78 -18.11
CA TYR A 109 7.75 20.57 -18.83
C TYR A 109 6.50 20.85 -17.98
N SER A 110 6.64 20.92 -16.65
CA SER A 110 5.58 21.34 -15.74
C SER A 110 5.02 22.73 -16.06
N LYS A 111 5.84 23.61 -16.65
CA LYS A 111 5.42 24.93 -17.16
C LYS A 111 4.39 24.79 -18.30
N ARG A 112 4.55 23.77 -19.17
CA ARG A 112 3.65 23.52 -20.31
C ARG A 112 2.40 22.78 -19.91
N PHE A 113 2.59 21.67 -19.22
CA PHE A 113 1.54 20.69 -18.98
C PHE A 113 1.73 20.04 -17.60
N PRO A 114 1.37 20.75 -16.52
CA PRO A 114 1.62 20.31 -15.15
C PRO A 114 0.85 19.02 -14.79
N GLU A 115 -0.29 18.77 -15.44
CA GLU A 115 -1.12 17.59 -15.15
C GLU A 115 -0.50 16.28 -15.65
N LEU A 116 0.42 16.33 -16.61
CA LEU A 116 0.98 15.12 -17.25
C LEU A 116 1.68 14.19 -16.25
N GLU A 117 2.34 14.75 -15.23
CA GLU A 117 3.03 13.96 -14.18
C GLU A 117 2.06 13.01 -13.46
N SER A 118 0.87 13.51 -13.13
CA SER A 118 -0.14 12.74 -12.41
C SER A 118 -0.76 11.65 -13.29
N LEU A 119 -0.80 11.89 -14.60
CA LEU A 119 -1.41 10.98 -15.58
C LEU A 119 -0.47 9.83 -15.96
N VAL A 120 0.82 10.11 -16.13
CA VAL A 120 1.84 9.14 -16.59
C VAL A 120 2.96 9.02 -15.54
N PRO A 121 2.91 8.02 -14.65
CA PRO A 121 3.88 7.88 -13.56
C PRO A 121 5.12 7.06 -13.94
N MET A 122 5.08 6.37 -15.08
CA MET A 122 6.23 5.60 -15.58
C MET A 122 7.19 6.58 -16.25
N ALA A 123 8.44 6.61 -15.78
CA ALA A 123 9.42 7.61 -16.19
C ALA A 123 9.69 7.59 -17.71
N LEU A 124 9.89 6.40 -18.28
CA LEU A 124 10.16 6.25 -19.72
C LEU A 124 8.95 6.63 -20.58
N ASP A 125 7.75 6.25 -20.17
CA ASP A 125 6.53 6.59 -20.91
C ASP A 125 6.30 8.11 -20.86
N TYR A 126 6.54 8.74 -19.69
CA TYR A 126 6.48 10.20 -19.55
C TYR A 126 7.45 10.88 -20.51
N ILE A 127 8.74 10.52 -20.48
CA ILE A 127 9.77 11.12 -21.35
C ILE A 127 9.43 10.95 -22.84
N ARG A 128 8.96 9.77 -23.25
CA ARG A 128 8.55 9.51 -24.64
C ARG A 128 7.31 10.33 -25.03
N THR A 129 6.33 10.47 -24.14
CA THR A 129 5.14 11.27 -24.41
C THR A 129 5.46 12.75 -24.52
N VAL A 130 6.36 13.28 -23.67
CA VAL A 130 6.80 14.67 -23.72
C VAL A 130 7.50 14.97 -25.05
N ARG A 131 8.37 14.06 -25.51
CA ARG A 131 9.04 14.16 -26.81
C ARG A 131 8.06 14.26 -27.98
N GLU A 132 7.02 13.43 -27.98
CA GLU A 132 6.02 13.38 -29.05
C GLU A 132 5.05 14.57 -29.05
N ILE A 133 4.68 15.07 -27.87
CA ILE A 133 3.73 16.19 -27.72
C ILE A 133 4.45 17.53 -27.94
N GLY A 134 5.57 17.75 -27.26
CA GLY A 134 6.30 19.02 -27.26
C GLY A 134 5.41 20.19 -26.85
N ASN A 135 5.50 21.31 -27.58
CA ASN A 135 4.66 22.49 -27.37
C ASN A 135 3.23 22.36 -27.93
N ASP A 136 3.03 21.52 -28.96
CA ASP A 136 1.75 21.41 -29.67
C ASP A 136 0.86 20.32 -29.05
N LEU A 137 0.02 20.72 -28.10
CA LEU A 137 -0.89 19.81 -27.39
C LEU A 137 -1.91 19.13 -28.32
N GLU A 138 -2.20 19.69 -29.49
CA GLU A 138 -3.11 19.10 -30.48
C GLU A 138 -2.59 17.78 -31.08
N LYS A 139 -1.26 17.56 -31.04
CA LYS A 139 -0.65 16.29 -31.47
C LYS A 139 -1.18 15.09 -30.69
N THR A 140 -1.72 15.31 -29.48
CA THR A 140 -2.36 14.23 -28.69
C THR A 140 -3.55 13.56 -29.39
N LYS A 141 -4.23 14.24 -30.31
CA LYS A 141 -5.42 13.72 -31.01
C LYS A 141 -5.09 12.96 -32.30
N ASN A 142 -4.01 13.36 -32.98
CA ASN A 142 -3.72 12.93 -34.35
C ASN A 142 -2.41 12.14 -34.50
N ASN A 143 -1.72 11.82 -33.40
CA ASN A 143 -0.44 11.13 -33.47
C ASN A 143 -0.61 9.60 -33.46
N GLU A 144 -0.06 8.93 -34.47
CA GLU A 144 -0.03 7.47 -34.61
C GLU A 144 0.98 6.79 -33.66
N VAL A 145 1.96 7.53 -33.15
CA VAL A 145 3.02 7.01 -32.27
C VAL A 145 2.56 6.90 -30.82
N LEU A 146 1.69 7.80 -30.34
CA LEU A 146 1.22 7.81 -28.94
C LEU A 146 0.54 6.50 -28.48
N PRO A 147 -0.30 5.82 -29.30
CA PRO A 147 -0.85 4.50 -28.98
C PRO A 147 0.18 3.40 -28.75
N THR A 148 1.41 3.55 -29.25
CA THR A 148 2.49 2.58 -29.01
C THR A 148 3.12 2.75 -27.62
N ILE A 149 2.97 3.94 -27.02
CA ILE A 149 3.55 4.31 -25.73
C ILE A 149 2.51 4.20 -24.61
N LEU A 150 1.31 4.73 -24.85
CA LEU A 150 0.25 4.83 -23.85
C LEU A 150 -0.98 4.01 -24.25
N THR A 151 -1.75 3.58 -23.26
CA THR A 151 -3.06 2.96 -23.52
C THR A 151 -4.07 3.99 -24.06
N ASN A 152 -5.04 3.53 -24.86
CA ASN A 152 -6.10 4.42 -25.39
C ASN A 152 -6.86 5.15 -24.28
N ALA A 153 -7.06 4.50 -23.13
CA ALA A 153 -7.70 5.12 -21.98
C ALA A 153 -6.89 6.31 -21.43
N THR A 154 -5.58 6.14 -21.29
CA THR A 154 -4.68 7.23 -20.87
C THR A 154 -4.60 8.34 -21.90
N ILE A 155 -4.60 8.03 -23.21
CA ILE A 155 -4.60 9.03 -24.28
C ILE A 155 -5.87 9.88 -24.26
N MET A 156 -7.03 9.27 -24.02
CA MET A 156 -8.29 10.00 -23.86
C MET A 156 -8.27 10.95 -22.66
N VAL A 157 -7.75 10.50 -21.50
CA VAL A 157 -7.63 11.39 -20.33
C VAL A 157 -6.64 12.51 -20.62
N VAL A 158 -5.48 12.20 -21.20
CA VAL A 158 -4.46 13.19 -21.57
C VAL A 158 -5.00 14.22 -22.55
N SER A 159 -5.76 13.82 -23.58
CA SER A 159 -6.32 14.75 -24.59
C SER A 159 -7.41 15.65 -24.01
N VAL A 160 -8.24 15.14 -23.09
CA VAL A 160 -9.22 15.96 -22.36
C VAL A 160 -8.52 16.95 -21.45
N THR A 161 -7.53 16.50 -20.67
CA THR A 161 -6.76 17.41 -19.79
C THR A 161 -5.97 18.42 -20.60
N ALA A 162 -5.36 18.01 -21.71
CA ALA A 162 -4.62 18.85 -22.66
C ALA A 162 -5.49 19.98 -23.24
N SER A 163 -6.79 19.74 -23.40
CA SER A 163 -7.73 20.76 -23.90
C SER A 163 -8.11 21.80 -22.83
N THR A 164 -7.87 21.51 -21.54
CA THR A 164 -8.21 22.38 -20.41
C THR A 164 -6.99 22.85 -19.60
N THR A 165 -5.77 22.61 -20.08
CA THR A 165 -4.53 22.95 -19.37
C THR A 165 -4.35 24.45 -19.22
N GLN A 166 -3.82 24.87 -18.08
CA GLN A 166 -3.51 26.27 -17.80
C GLN A 166 -2.02 26.62 -18.06
N GLY A 167 -1.25 25.72 -18.66
CA GLY A 167 0.19 25.93 -18.86
C GLY A 167 0.54 26.89 -20.00
N SER A 168 1.76 27.42 -19.95
CA SER A 168 2.30 28.38 -20.92
C SER A 168 3.15 27.67 -21.99
N ILE A 169 3.38 28.34 -23.12
CA ILE A 169 4.25 27.82 -24.19
C ILE A 169 5.72 27.94 -23.74
N LEU A 170 6.52 26.90 -23.98
CA LEU A 170 7.96 26.93 -23.63
C LEU A 170 8.77 27.68 -24.69
N SER A 171 9.89 28.26 -24.24
CA SER A 171 10.91 28.82 -25.14
C SER A 171 11.53 27.72 -26.01
N ALA A 172 12.13 28.12 -27.14
CA ALA A 172 12.82 27.19 -28.02
C ALA A 172 14.02 26.52 -27.32
N ASP A 173 14.70 27.25 -26.43
CA ASP A 173 15.83 26.75 -25.65
C ASP A 173 15.39 25.68 -24.64
N ASP A 174 14.34 25.95 -23.85
CA ASP A 174 13.76 24.96 -22.91
C ASP A 174 13.29 23.70 -23.67
N LEU A 175 12.77 23.85 -24.90
CA LEU A 175 12.34 22.73 -25.73
C LEU A 175 13.52 21.89 -26.25
N ASN A 176 14.62 22.53 -26.62
CA ASN A 176 15.84 21.85 -27.06
C ASN A 176 16.46 21.06 -25.91
N ASP A 177 16.53 21.64 -24.72
CA ASP A 177 17.01 20.97 -23.51
C ASP A 177 16.17 19.72 -23.18
N ILE A 178 14.84 19.82 -23.31
CA ILE A 178 13.94 18.68 -23.14
C ILE A 178 14.19 17.61 -24.21
N ASN A 179 14.34 18.00 -25.47
CA ASN A 179 14.56 17.04 -26.55
C ASN A 179 15.88 16.29 -26.39
N GLU A 180 16.96 17.00 -26.04
CA GLU A 180 18.26 16.40 -25.74
C GLU A 180 18.15 15.43 -24.55
N ALA A 181 17.41 15.81 -23.52
CA ALA A 181 17.12 14.95 -22.37
C ALA A 181 16.37 13.68 -22.73
N CYS A 182 15.35 13.82 -23.57
CA CYS A 182 14.55 12.71 -24.06
C CYS A 182 15.42 11.74 -24.89
N ASP A 183 16.28 12.25 -25.78
CA ASP A 183 17.19 11.43 -26.57
C ASP A 183 18.20 10.69 -25.70
N MET A 184 18.81 11.39 -24.72
CA MET A 184 19.73 10.77 -23.76
C MET A 184 19.07 9.64 -22.98
N ALA A 185 17.85 9.82 -22.49
CA ALA A 185 17.12 8.77 -21.78
C ALA A 185 16.76 7.57 -22.68
N VAL A 186 16.43 7.81 -23.94
CA VAL A 186 16.15 6.74 -24.92
C VAL A 186 17.42 5.93 -25.21
N ASP A 187 18.56 6.59 -25.39
CA ASP A 187 19.86 5.94 -25.61
C ASP A 187 20.28 5.09 -24.40
N LEU A 188 20.16 5.64 -23.18
CA LEU A 188 20.43 4.91 -21.94
C LEU A 188 19.51 3.70 -21.78
N ASN A 189 18.23 3.82 -22.14
CA ASN A 189 17.31 2.69 -22.12
C ASN A 189 17.67 1.63 -23.17
N ALA A 190 18.13 2.03 -24.36
CA ALA A 190 18.61 1.09 -25.39
C ALA A 190 19.87 0.34 -24.91
N ALA A 191 20.82 1.05 -24.31
CA ALA A 191 21.99 0.48 -23.63
C ALA A 191 21.59 -0.54 -22.55
N LYS A 192 20.64 -0.17 -21.68
CA LYS A 192 20.12 -1.07 -20.65
C LYS A 192 19.49 -2.35 -21.24
N LEU A 193 18.72 -2.24 -22.32
CA LEU A 193 18.13 -3.40 -22.99
C LEU A 193 19.20 -4.33 -23.56
N LYS A 194 20.26 -3.78 -24.18
CA LYS A 194 21.40 -4.59 -24.64
C LYS A 194 22.09 -5.34 -23.51
N ILE A 195 22.30 -4.69 -22.35
CA ILE A 195 22.85 -5.37 -21.17
C ILE A 195 21.91 -6.51 -20.73
N TYR A 196 20.60 -6.28 -20.71
CA TYR A 196 19.65 -7.35 -20.34
C TYR A 196 19.66 -8.53 -21.32
N GLU A 197 19.74 -8.28 -22.62
CA GLU A 197 19.87 -9.35 -23.62
C GLU A 197 21.16 -10.15 -23.43
N TYR A 198 22.27 -9.47 -23.16
CA TYR A 198 23.55 -10.12 -22.85
C TYR A 198 23.46 -10.98 -21.58
N VAL A 199 22.95 -10.42 -20.48
CA VAL A 199 22.79 -11.13 -19.20
C VAL A 199 21.80 -12.30 -19.34
N GLU A 200 20.74 -12.15 -20.12
CA GLU A 200 19.80 -13.23 -20.43
C GLU A 200 20.49 -14.39 -21.15
N SER A 201 21.35 -14.11 -22.12
CA SER A 201 22.12 -15.14 -22.86
C SER A 201 23.10 -15.92 -21.97
N ARG A 202 23.57 -15.31 -20.88
CA ARG A 202 24.51 -15.90 -19.91
C ARG A 202 23.84 -16.33 -18.60
N MET A 203 22.52 -16.29 -18.53
CA MET A 203 21.79 -16.54 -17.28
C MET A 203 21.86 -18.01 -16.84
N SER A 204 21.94 -18.94 -17.79
CA SER A 204 22.14 -20.37 -17.50
C SER A 204 23.45 -20.65 -16.78
N PHE A 205 24.49 -19.84 -17.07
CA PHE A 205 25.79 -19.93 -16.43
C PHE A 205 25.77 -19.31 -15.02
N ILE A 206 25.14 -18.14 -14.87
CA ILE A 206 25.18 -17.37 -13.60
C ILE A 206 24.22 -17.91 -12.55
N ALA A 207 22.97 -18.13 -12.95
CA ALA A 207 21.89 -18.53 -12.06
C ALA A 207 21.09 -19.67 -12.70
N PRO A 208 21.69 -20.88 -12.80
CA PRO A 208 21.05 -22.04 -13.40
C PRO A 208 19.75 -22.41 -12.67
N ASN A 209 19.73 -22.36 -11.33
CA ASN A 209 18.54 -22.78 -10.60
C ASN A 209 17.39 -21.78 -10.74
N LEU A 210 17.68 -20.48 -10.71
CA LEU A 210 16.68 -19.43 -10.85
C LEU A 210 16.09 -19.39 -12.27
N SER A 211 16.94 -19.53 -13.29
CA SER A 211 16.52 -19.55 -14.70
C SER A 211 15.62 -20.74 -15.03
N ILE A 212 15.90 -21.93 -14.48
CA ILE A 212 15.03 -23.11 -14.65
C ILE A 212 13.62 -22.87 -14.10
N ILE A 213 13.50 -22.14 -12.98
CA ILE A 213 12.21 -21.89 -12.32
C ILE A 213 11.40 -20.85 -13.08
N VAL A 214 11.90 -19.63 -13.31
CA VAL A 214 11.08 -18.52 -13.85
C VAL A 214 11.29 -18.31 -15.35
N GLY A 215 12.44 -18.72 -15.88
CA GLY A 215 12.93 -18.41 -17.22
C GLY A 215 14.06 -17.37 -17.20
N ALA A 216 14.96 -17.42 -18.20
CA ALA A 216 16.13 -16.55 -18.29
C ALA A 216 15.78 -15.05 -18.35
N SER A 217 14.79 -14.67 -19.15
CA SER A 217 14.37 -13.26 -19.27
C SER A 217 13.87 -12.67 -17.94
N THR A 218 13.01 -13.40 -17.24
CA THR A 218 12.49 -12.97 -15.94
C THR A 218 13.57 -13.00 -14.85
N ALA A 219 14.50 -13.95 -14.93
CA ALA A 219 15.65 -14.03 -14.04
C ALA A 219 16.56 -12.80 -14.19
N ALA A 220 16.87 -12.41 -15.43
CA ALA A 220 17.67 -11.23 -15.73
C ALA A 220 17.02 -9.95 -15.20
N LYS A 221 15.70 -9.79 -15.40
CA LYS A 221 14.95 -8.65 -14.86
C LYS A 221 14.93 -8.61 -13.33
N LEU A 222 14.78 -9.77 -12.68
CA LEU A 222 14.82 -9.85 -11.21
C LEU A 222 16.21 -9.51 -10.66
N MET A 223 17.26 -9.99 -11.33
CA MET A 223 18.65 -9.72 -10.95
C MET A 223 19.02 -8.25 -11.16
N GLY A 224 18.63 -7.66 -12.30
CA GLY A 224 18.87 -6.25 -12.60
C GLY A 224 18.23 -5.32 -11.57
N VAL A 225 16.93 -5.50 -11.30
CA VAL A 225 16.23 -4.64 -10.31
C VAL A 225 16.69 -4.91 -8.88
N ALA A 226 17.15 -6.12 -8.56
CA ALA A 226 17.74 -6.39 -7.25
C ALA A 226 19.14 -5.80 -7.09
N GLY A 227 19.85 -5.51 -8.19
CA GLY A 227 21.25 -5.09 -8.21
C GLY A 227 22.22 -6.27 -8.01
N GLY A 228 21.98 -7.37 -8.71
CA GLY A 228 22.82 -8.57 -8.69
C GLY A 228 22.24 -9.78 -7.94
N LEU A 229 22.97 -10.88 -7.96
CA LEU A 229 22.55 -12.16 -7.38
C LEU A 229 22.67 -12.18 -5.84
N THR A 230 23.71 -11.55 -5.30
CA THR A 230 23.98 -11.48 -3.84
C THR A 230 23.00 -10.56 -3.10
N SER A 231 22.54 -9.49 -3.74
CA SER A 231 21.47 -8.63 -3.24
C SER A 231 20.13 -9.36 -3.29
N LEU A 232 19.84 -10.04 -4.40
CA LEU A 232 18.61 -10.85 -4.56
C LEU A 232 18.51 -11.97 -3.51
N SER A 233 19.62 -12.63 -3.17
CA SER A 233 19.63 -13.71 -2.17
C SER A 233 19.31 -13.23 -0.74
N LYS A 234 19.71 -11.99 -0.41
CA LYS A 234 19.41 -11.30 0.85
C LYS A 234 17.96 -10.84 0.94
N MET A 235 17.28 -10.64 -0.19
CA MET A 235 15.88 -10.19 -0.19
C MET A 235 14.93 -11.27 0.36
N PRO A 236 13.91 -10.90 1.16
CA PRO A 236 12.85 -11.82 1.56
C PRO A 236 11.89 -12.09 0.40
N SER A 237 11.20 -13.23 0.44
CA SER A 237 10.28 -13.68 -0.62
C SER A 237 9.09 -12.75 -0.88
N CYS A 238 8.68 -11.95 0.12
CA CYS A 238 7.65 -10.94 -0.04
C CYS A 238 8.10 -9.73 -0.86
N ASN A 239 9.38 -9.36 -0.80
CA ASN A 239 9.93 -8.28 -1.61
C ASN A 239 10.15 -8.77 -3.04
N VAL A 240 10.70 -9.98 -3.21
CA VAL A 240 10.91 -10.62 -4.52
C VAL A 240 9.61 -10.78 -5.32
N LEU A 241 8.49 -11.02 -4.65
CA LEU A 241 7.16 -11.05 -5.27
C LEU A 241 6.78 -9.74 -5.99
N VAL A 242 7.20 -8.60 -5.44
CA VAL A 242 6.77 -7.26 -5.85
C VAL A 242 7.84 -6.57 -6.69
N LEU A 243 8.98 -7.23 -6.96
CA LEU A 243 10.00 -6.70 -7.87
C LEU A 243 9.41 -6.50 -9.28
N GLY A 244 9.61 -5.30 -9.82
CA GLY A 244 9.03 -4.89 -11.11
C GLY A 244 7.56 -4.46 -11.03
N ALA A 245 6.98 -4.33 -9.83
CA ALA A 245 5.62 -3.82 -9.71
C ALA A 245 5.54 -2.34 -10.08
N GLN A 246 4.65 -2.01 -11.02
CA GLN A 246 4.42 -0.63 -11.44
C GLN A 246 3.64 0.15 -10.37
N LYS A 247 3.93 1.45 -10.27
CA LYS A 247 3.18 2.37 -9.40
C LYS A 247 1.75 2.49 -9.90
N ARG A 248 0.80 2.60 -8.97
CA ARG A 248 -0.63 2.70 -9.29
C ARG A 248 -0.92 4.05 -9.95
N THR A 249 -1.37 4.05 -11.20
CA THR A 249 -2.11 5.17 -11.81
C THR A 249 -3.56 5.13 -11.36
N LEU A 250 -4.09 6.27 -10.93
CA LEU A 250 -5.53 6.48 -10.74
C LEU A 250 -6.15 7.01 -12.04
N ALA A 251 -5.76 6.45 -13.18
CA ALA A 251 -6.26 6.91 -14.47
C ALA A 251 -7.67 6.34 -14.73
N GLY A 252 -8.69 7.19 -14.62
CA GLY A 252 -10.07 6.92 -15.03
C GLY A 252 -11.05 6.43 -13.96
N PHE A 253 -12.25 6.04 -14.39
CA PHE A 253 -13.37 5.59 -13.53
C PHE A 253 -13.27 4.14 -13.05
N SER A 254 -12.20 3.42 -13.38
CA SER A 254 -12.08 1.99 -13.10
C SER A 254 -11.36 1.70 -11.78
N SER A 255 -11.95 0.86 -10.93
CA SER A 255 -11.29 0.32 -9.73
C SER A 255 -10.31 -0.83 -10.04
N THR A 256 -10.24 -1.25 -11.32
CA THR A 256 -9.65 -2.50 -11.78
C THR A 256 -8.30 -2.36 -12.50
N ALA A 257 -7.83 -1.14 -12.79
CA ALA A 257 -6.74 -0.96 -13.77
C ALA A 257 -5.39 -1.57 -13.36
N ILE A 258 -5.05 -1.68 -12.07
CA ILE A 258 -3.76 -2.25 -11.63
C ILE A 258 -3.96 -3.19 -10.44
N MET A 259 -3.66 -4.47 -10.67
CA MET A 259 -3.68 -5.48 -9.62
C MET A 259 -2.52 -5.25 -8.64
N PRO A 260 -2.78 -5.10 -7.33
CA PRO A 260 -1.72 -4.91 -6.36
C PRO A 260 -0.85 -6.17 -6.26
N HIS A 261 0.44 -5.98 -5.95
CA HIS A 261 1.43 -7.05 -5.78
C HIS A 261 1.63 -7.91 -7.04
N THR A 262 1.64 -7.26 -8.21
CA THR A 262 1.99 -7.89 -9.49
C THR A 262 3.34 -7.35 -9.95
N GLY A 263 4.36 -8.20 -9.88
CA GLY A 263 5.72 -7.91 -10.38
C GLY A 263 6.12 -8.86 -11.50
N PHE A 264 7.41 -8.95 -11.83
CA PHE A 264 7.90 -9.81 -12.92
C PHE A 264 7.49 -11.29 -12.76
N ILE A 265 7.50 -11.80 -11.52
CA ILE A 265 7.11 -13.18 -11.21
C ILE A 265 5.63 -13.44 -11.56
N TYR A 266 4.77 -12.44 -11.40
CA TYR A 266 3.36 -12.59 -11.76
C TYR A 266 3.19 -12.82 -13.27
N TYR A 267 4.03 -12.19 -14.09
CA TYR A 267 4.02 -12.32 -15.55
C TYR A 267 4.84 -13.49 -16.08
N SER A 268 5.40 -14.32 -15.20
CA SER A 268 6.05 -15.57 -15.61
C SER A 268 5.04 -16.57 -16.17
N GLU A 269 5.48 -17.39 -17.13
CA GLU A 269 4.64 -18.35 -17.83
C GLU A 269 3.90 -19.30 -16.87
N GLN A 270 4.61 -19.83 -15.86
CA GLN A 270 4.04 -20.74 -14.86
C GLN A 270 2.86 -20.13 -14.09
N VAL A 271 2.93 -18.83 -13.79
CA VAL A 271 1.86 -18.13 -13.07
C VAL A 271 0.72 -17.75 -14.02
N GLN A 272 1.01 -17.33 -15.24
CA GLN A 272 0.00 -16.93 -16.21
C GLN A 272 -0.86 -18.10 -16.70
N ASN A 273 -0.29 -19.29 -16.76
CA ASN A 273 -1.00 -20.52 -17.12
C ASN A 273 -2.07 -20.93 -16.07
N MET A 274 -2.03 -20.37 -14.86
CA MET A 274 -3.04 -20.63 -13.82
C MET A 274 -4.29 -19.75 -14.01
N PRO A 275 -5.48 -20.21 -13.57
CA PRO A 275 -6.69 -19.40 -13.54
C PRO A 275 -6.51 -18.17 -12.64
N ALA A 276 -7.17 -17.05 -13.00
CA ALA A 276 -6.97 -15.73 -12.40
C ALA A 276 -7.02 -15.72 -10.85
N ASP A 277 -7.93 -16.49 -10.26
CA ASP A 277 -8.12 -16.61 -8.81
C ASP A 277 -6.90 -17.22 -8.10
N LEU A 278 -6.21 -18.15 -8.77
CA LEU A 278 -5.04 -18.85 -8.22
C LEU A 278 -3.73 -18.13 -8.53
N ARG A 279 -3.66 -17.23 -9.52
CA ARG A 279 -2.42 -16.54 -9.92
C ARG A 279 -1.70 -15.85 -8.77
N LYS A 280 -2.43 -15.16 -7.87
CA LYS A 280 -1.82 -14.50 -6.70
C LYS A 280 -1.26 -15.49 -5.67
N LYS A 281 -1.86 -16.67 -5.57
CA LYS A 281 -1.37 -17.75 -4.69
C LYS A 281 -0.14 -18.42 -5.31
N ALA A 282 -0.16 -18.65 -6.64
CA ALA A 282 0.95 -19.16 -7.42
C ALA A 282 2.15 -18.22 -7.37
N ALA A 283 1.97 -16.92 -7.63
CA ALA A 283 3.05 -15.93 -7.59
C ALA A 283 3.78 -15.92 -6.23
N ARG A 284 3.06 -16.04 -5.11
CA ARG A 284 3.65 -16.15 -3.76
C ARG A 284 4.45 -17.44 -3.55
N LEU A 285 3.98 -18.56 -4.11
CA LEU A 285 4.69 -19.83 -4.02
C LEU A 285 5.97 -19.78 -4.87
N VAL A 286 5.85 -19.32 -6.12
CA VAL A 286 6.96 -19.17 -7.05
C VAL A 286 7.99 -18.21 -6.46
N SER A 287 7.60 -17.03 -5.95
CA SER A 287 8.55 -16.09 -5.34
C SER A 287 9.31 -16.69 -4.16
N ALA A 288 8.64 -17.47 -3.30
CA ALA A 288 9.31 -18.16 -2.20
C ALA A 288 10.35 -19.19 -2.70
N LYS A 289 10.03 -19.96 -3.74
CA LYS A 289 10.96 -20.92 -4.32
C LYS A 289 12.10 -20.25 -5.11
N CYS A 290 11.82 -19.14 -5.79
CA CYS A 290 12.83 -18.32 -6.45
C CYS A 290 13.82 -17.75 -5.44
N THR A 291 13.38 -17.30 -4.26
CA THR A 291 14.32 -16.84 -3.23
C THR A 291 15.22 -17.94 -2.69
N LEU A 292 14.76 -19.19 -2.65
CA LEU A 292 15.60 -20.32 -2.26
C LEU A 292 16.63 -20.62 -3.36
N ALA A 293 16.18 -20.67 -4.62
CA ALA A 293 17.07 -20.87 -5.76
C ALA A 293 18.13 -19.75 -5.87
N ALA A 294 17.73 -18.48 -5.72
CA ALA A 294 18.65 -17.33 -5.73
C ALA A 294 19.75 -17.45 -4.66
N ARG A 295 19.43 -18.00 -3.49
CA ARG A 295 20.41 -18.22 -2.41
C ARG A 295 21.40 -19.32 -2.76
N VAL A 296 20.91 -20.42 -3.32
CA VAL A 296 21.76 -21.53 -3.77
C VAL A 296 22.67 -21.09 -4.90
N ASP A 297 22.14 -20.33 -5.87
CA ASP A 297 22.91 -19.77 -6.98
C ASP A 297 23.95 -18.78 -6.47
N SER A 298 23.63 -17.94 -5.47
CA SER A 298 24.56 -16.97 -4.89
C SER A 298 25.76 -17.59 -4.17
N PHE A 299 25.69 -18.86 -3.75
CA PHE A 299 26.80 -19.60 -3.14
C PHE A 299 27.44 -20.61 -4.11
N HIS A 300 26.95 -20.69 -5.35
CA HIS A 300 27.42 -21.59 -6.40
C HIS A 300 27.47 -23.09 -5.99
N GLU A 301 26.62 -23.52 -5.05
CA GLU A 301 26.64 -24.90 -4.53
C GLU A 301 26.12 -25.94 -5.54
N SER A 302 25.32 -25.52 -6.54
CA SER A 302 24.75 -26.43 -7.54
C SER A 302 24.71 -25.83 -8.95
N ALA A 303 25.87 -25.79 -9.60
CA ALA A 303 26.01 -25.34 -10.99
C ALA A 303 25.22 -26.20 -12.01
N SER A 304 24.91 -27.45 -11.68
CA SER A 304 24.17 -28.37 -12.55
C SER A 304 22.66 -28.12 -12.64
N GLY A 305 22.10 -27.17 -11.86
CA GLY A 305 20.67 -26.84 -11.93
C GLY A 305 19.72 -27.87 -11.32
N VAL A 306 20.24 -28.90 -10.65
CA VAL A 306 19.45 -30.00 -10.05
C VAL A 306 18.49 -29.47 -8.98
N VAL A 307 18.93 -28.51 -8.17
CA VAL A 307 18.10 -27.90 -7.12
C VAL A 307 16.93 -27.13 -7.74
N GLY A 308 17.18 -26.36 -8.79
CA GLY A 308 16.15 -25.62 -9.53
C GLY A 308 15.11 -26.54 -10.14
N SER A 309 15.54 -27.67 -10.69
CA SER A 309 14.65 -28.70 -11.25
C SER A 309 13.74 -29.30 -10.18
N ASN A 310 14.29 -29.69 -9.04
CA ASN A 310 13.52 -30.20 -7.90
C ASN A 310 12.51 -29.17 -7.38
N LEU A 311 12.92 -27.90 -7.27
CA LEU A 311 12.05 -26.81 -6.84
C LEU A 311 10.93 -26.54 -7.84
N LYS A 312 11.21 -26.63 -9.15
CA LYS A 312 10.22 -26.51 -10.22
C LYS A 312 9.19 -27.63 -10.14
N ASP A 313 9.62 -28.87 -9.91
CA ASP A 313 8.71 -30.01 -9.73
C ASP A 313 7.81 -29.82 -8.51
N GLU A 314 8.34 -29.29 -7.40
CA GLU A 314 7.52 -28.96 -6.23
C GLU A 314 6.49 -27.86 -6.50
N ILE A 315 6.86 -26.86 -7.31
CA ILE A 315 5.93 -25.81 -7.74
C ILE A 315 4.81 -26.46 -8.56
N GLN A 316 5.16 -27.22 -9.59
CA GLN A 316 4.21 -27.86 -10.50
C GLN A 316 3.23 -28.76 -9.75
N LYS A 317 3.73 -29.65 -8.88
CA LYS A 317 2.88 -30.52 -8.04
C LYS A 317 1.89 -29.74 -7.18
N LYS A 318 2.27 -28.57 -6.65
CA LYS A 318 1.38 -27.72 -5.86
C LYS A 318 0.37 -26.97 -6.71
N LEU A 319 0.77 -26.52 -7.90
CA LEU A 319 -0.12 -25.87 -8.85
C LEU A 319 -1.20 -26.84 -9.32
N ASP A 320 -0.81 -28.05 -9.73
CA ASP A 320 -1.72 -29.11 -10.18
C ASP A 320 -2.70 -29.48 -9.05
N LYS A 321 -2.20 -29.67 -7.82
CA LYS A 321 -3.03 -29.94 -6.64
C LYS A 321 -4.06 -28.83 -6.34
N TRP A 322 -3.80 -27.58 -6.72
CA TRP A 322 -4.78 -26.51 -6.53
C TRP A 322 -5.84 -26.47 -7.63
N GLN A 323 -5.56 -27.06 -8.80
CA GLN A 323 -6.54 -27.22 -9.87
C GLN A 323 -7.45 -28.42 -9.63
N GLU A 324 -6.99 -29.41 -8.86
CA GLU A 324 -7.83 -30.54 -8.43
C GLU A 324 -9.09 -30.04 -7.72
N PRO A 325 -10.30 -30.40 -8.20
CA PRO A 325 -11.53 -30.02 -7.53
C PRO A 325 -11.60 -30.69 -6.16
N PRO A 326 -12.19 -30.03 -5.14
CA PRO A 326 -12.40 -30.67 -3.85
C PRO A 326 -13.27 -31.91 -4.03
N PRO A 327 -13.04 -32.98 -3.25
CA PRO A 327 -13.88 -34.17 -3.32
C PRO A 327 -15.33 -33.79 -3.04
N VAL A 328 -16.25 -34.39 -3.80
CA VAL A 328 -17.69 -34.11 -3.69
C VAL A 328 -18.12 -34.38 -2.26
N LYS A 329 -18.74 -33.37 -1.63
CA LYS A 329 -19.28 -33.52 -0.29
C LYS A 329 -20.51 -34.43 -0.37
N HIS A 330 -20.44 -35.60 0.26
CA HIS A 330 -21.62 -36.44 0.44
C HIS A 330 -22.67 -35.70 1.27
N GLU A 331 -23.93 -35.82 0.88
CA GLU A 331 -25.06 -35.33 1.65
C GLU A 331 -25.05 -36.02 3.01
N LYS A 332 -24.79 -35.24 4.06
CA LYS A 332 -24.85 -35.76 5.42
C LYS A 332 -26.33 -35.94 5.77
N PRO A 333 -26.81 -37.17 6.02
CA PRO A 333 -28.18 -37.36 6.42
C PRO A 333 -28.42 -36.59 7.71
N LEU A 334 -29.61 -36.00 7.83
CA LEU A 334 -30.03 -35.37 9.06
C LEU A 334 -29.93 -36.40 10.20
N PRO A 335 -29.57 -35.98 11.42
CA PRO A 335 -29.64 -36.87 12.56
C PRO A 335 -31.07 -37.39 12.69
N ALA A 336 -31.22 -38.65 13.07
CA ALA A 336 -32.52 -39.25 13.30
C ALA A 336 -33.36 -38.34 14.23
N PRO A 337 -34.65 -38.08 13.92
CA PRO A 337 -35.57 -37.31 14.77
C PRO A 337 -35.89 -38.03 16.10
N ILE A 338 -34.87 -38.21 16.93
CA ILE A 338 -34.96 -38.77 18.26
C ILE A 338 -34.98 -37.57 19.19
N ASP A 339 -36.00 -37.46 20.04
CA ASP A 339 -36.04 -36.46 21.10
C ASP A 339 -35.17 -36.94 22.28
N PRO A 340 -33.92 -36.46 22.44
CA PRO A 340 -33.15 -36.83 23.61
C PRO A 340 -33.79 -36.26 24.87
N GLY A 341 -33.60 -36.93 26.00
CA GLY A 341 -34.01 -36.42 27.31
C GLY A 341 -33.53 -34.98 27.55
N ARG A 342 -34.44 -34.10 27.99
CA ARG A 342 -34.16 -32.66 28.17
C ARG A 342 -33.02 -32.44 29.16
N LYS A 343 -31.93 -31.80 28.71
CA LYS A 343 -30.81 -31.39 29.58
C LYS A 343 -31.23 -30.22 30.47
N LYS A 344 -31.49 -30.48 31.76
CA LYS A 344 -31.79 -29.45 32.77
C LYS A 344 -30.50 -28.84 33.31
N ARG A 345 -29.99 -27.79 32.64
CA ARG A 345 -28.82 -27.02 33.11
C ARG A 345 -29.28 -25.67 33.70
N GLY A 346 -28.80 -25.32 34.90
CA GLY A 346 -29.17 -24.10 35.63
C GLY A 346 -28.11 -22.99 35.64
N GLY A 347 -26.95 -23.21 35.01
CA GLY A 347 -25.78 -22.32 35.14
C GLY A 347 -25.95 -20.92 34.53
N ARG A 348 -25.18 -19.95 35.03
CA ARG A 348 -25.20 -18.53 34.61
C ARG A 348 -25.09 -18.33 33.10
N ARG A 349 -24.19 -19.07 32.43
CA ARG A 349 -24.02 -19.00 30.97
C ARG A 349 -25.27 -19.46 30.21
N TYR A 350 -25.89 -20.56 30.68
CA TYR A 350 -27.09 -21.12 30.06
C TYR A 350 -28.32 -20.24 30.32
N ARG A 351 -28.43 -19.64 31.51
CA ARG A 351 -29.46 -18.63 31.83
C ARG A 351 -29.35 -17.41 30.91
N LYS A 352 -28.14 -16.85 30.74
CA LYS A 352 -27.88 -15.75 29.79
C LYS A 352 -28.18 -16.12 28.34
N MET A 353 -27.92 -17.37 27.93
CA MET A 353 -28.24 -17.85 26.58
C MET A 353 -29.76 -17.98 26.38
N LYS A 354 -30.47 -18.52 27.38
CA LYS A 354 -31.94 -18.59 27.39
C LYS A 354 -32.59 -17.20 27.41
N GLU A 355 -32.05 -16.25 28.16
CA GLU A 355 -32.49 -14.85 28.15
C GLU A 355 -32.32 -14.20 26.76
N ARG A 356 -31.26 -14.57 26.02
CA ARG A 356 -30.99 -14.01 24.68
C ARG A 356 -31.90 -14.58 23.60
N LEU A 357 -32.16 -15.89 23.63
CA LEU A 357 -32.94 -16.60 22.60
C LEU A 357 -34.43 -16.74 22.96
N GLY A 358 -34.77 -16.56 24.23
CA GLY A 358 -36.14 -16.64 24.70
C GLY A 358 -36.95 -15.40 24.35
N MET A 359 -38.26 -15.56 24.31
CA MET A 359 -39.20 -14.46 24.16
C MET A 359 -39.05 -13.48 25.33
N THR A 360 -38.87 -12.19 25.04
CA THR A 360 -38.81 -11.13 26.05
C THR A 360 -40.14 -11.00 26.78
N GLU A 361 -40.13 -10.47 28.00
CA GLU A 361 -41.37 -10.17 28.73
C GLU A 361 -42.26 -9.19 27.95
N PHE A 362 -41.65 -8.21 27.27
CA PHE A 362 -42.34 -7.31 26.33
C PHE A 362 -43.07 -8.10 25.24
N ARG A 363 -42.40 -9.05 24.57
CA ARG A 363 -43.03 -9.85 23.52
C ARG A 363 -44.07 -10.84 24.07
N LYS A 364 -43.88 -11.36 25.28
CA LYS A 364 -44.89 -12.18 25.96
C LYS A 364 -46.16 -11.39 26.28
N GLN A 365 -46.04 -10.11 26.63
CA GLN A 365 -47.20 -9.23 26.84
C GLN A 365 -47.85 -8.83 25.52
N ALA A 366 -47.07 -8.61 24.47
CA ALA A 366 -47.61 -8.35 23.13
C ALA A 366 -48.39 -9.56 22.60
N ASN A 367 -47.93 -10.78 22.89
CA ASN A 367 -48.62 -12.02 22.51
C ASN A 367 -49.86 -12.33 23.39
N ARG A 368 -50.18 -11.53 24.41
CA ARG A 368 -51.41 -11.68 25.20
C ARG A 368 -52.49 -10.81 24.60
N MET A 369 -53.63 -11.42 24.29
CA MET A 369 -54.82 -10.74 23.78
C MET A 369 -55.86 -10.62 24.89
N GLN A 370 -56.54 -9.49 24.97
CA GLN A 370 -57.65 -9.28 25.89
C GLN A 370 -58.94 -9.69 25.19
N PHE A 371 -59.68 -10.61 25.82
CA PHE A 371 -60.93 -11.09 25.26
C PHE A 371 -61.96 -9.94 25.18
N ALA A 372 -62.67 -9.86 24.04
CA ALA A 372 -63.75 -8.91 23.76
C ALA A 372 -63.38 -7.41 23.66
N GLU A 373 -62.10 -7.06 23.47
CA GLU A 373 -61.70 -5.67 23.21
C GLU A 373 -60.90 -5.53 21.91
N ILE A 374 -61.20 -4.49 21.13
CA ILE A 374 -60.52 -4.19 19.85
C ILE A 374 -59.06 -3.81 20.13
N GLU A 375 -58.12 -4.39 19.39
CA GLU A 375 -56.69 -4.19 19.57
C GLU A 375 -56.20 -2.88 18.94
N GLU A 376 -55.10 -2.33 19.49
CA GLU A 376 -54.41 -1.20 18.87
C GLU A 376 -53.38 -1.74 17.90
N ASP A 377 -53.66 -1.61 16.61
CA ASP A 377 -52.72 -1.99 15.54
C ASP A 377 -51.73 -0.85 15.31
N ALA A 378 -50.44 -1.16 15.44
CA ALA A 378 -49.38 -0.30 14.93
C ALA A 378 -49.19 -0.61 13.45
N TYR A 379 -49.60 0.31 12.58
CA TYR A 379 -49.40 0.17 11.14
C TYR A 379 -47.91 0.29 10.81
N GLN A 380 -47.36 -0.77 10.22
CA GLN A 380 -46.11 -0.72 9.48
C GLN A 380 -46.37 -1.31 8.08
N ASP A 381 -46.55 -0.39 7.13
CA ASP A 381 -46.63 -0.44 5.66
C ASP A 381 -47.29 -1.61 4.89
N ASP A 382 -47.53 -2.81 5.45
CA ASP A 382 -48.37 -3.85 4.79
C ASP A 382 -48.77 -5.06 5.65
N LEU A 383 -48.30 -5.18 6.90
CA LEU A 383 -48.72 -6.22 7.85
C LEU A 383 -49.09 -5.55 9.17
N GLY A 384 -50.38 -5.60 9.53
CA GLY A 384 -50.85 -5.11 10.83
C GLY A 384 -50.11 -5.82 11.96
N PHE A 385 -49.42 -5.07 12.80
CA PHE A 385 -48.80 -5.58 14.01
C PHE A 385 -49.63 -5.17 15.22
N SER A 386 -50.36 -6.13 15.79
CA SER A 386 -51.07 -5.92 17.04
C SER A 386 -50.09 -5.84 18.21
N LEU A 387 -50.24 -4.79 19.02
CA LEU A 387 -49.49 -4.62 20.27
C LEU A 387 -50.09 -5.44 21.42
N GLY A 388 -51.21 -6.13 21.22
CA GLY A 388 -51.92 -6.90 22.25
C GLY A 388 -52.11 -6.10 23.53
N MET A 389 -51.73 -6.67 24.68
CA MET A 389 -51.80 -5.98 25.97
C MET A 389 -50.73 -4.90 26.20
N VAL A 390 -49.76 -4.69 25.28
CA VAL A 390 -48.72 -3.67 25.43
C VAL A 390 -49.22 -2.27 25.08
N GLY A 391 -50.11 -2.14 24.09
CA GLY A 391 -50.71 -0.86 23.69
C GLY A 391 -51.74 -0.35 24.70
N LYS A 392 -52.48 -1.27 25.34
CA LYS A 392 -53.60 -0.96 26.24
C LYS A 392 -53.21 -0.64 27.68
N GLY A 393 -52.08 0.03 27.86
CA GLY A 393 -51.64 0.53 29.17
C GLY A 393 -52.45 1.74 29.60
N GLY A 394 -53.63 1.52 30.21
CA GLY A 394 -54.32 2.56 30.97
C GLY A 394 -53.38 3.21 32.00
N THR A 395 -53.60 4.49 32.27
CA THR A 395 -52.80 5.44 33.08
C THR A 395 -52.42 5.00 34.52
N GLY A 396 -52.74 3.78 34.94
CA GLY A 396 -52.51 3.24 36.28
C GLY A 396 -51.34 2.26 36.46
N ARG A 397 -50.65 1.82 35.39
CA ARG A 397 -49.43 1.01 35.52
C ARG A 397 -48.18 1.88 35.34
N VAL A 398 -47.57 2.28 36.46
CA VAL A 398 -46.43 3.23 36.50
C VAL A 398 -45.15 2.70 35.81
N ARG A 399 -45.05 1.41 35.49
CA ARG A 399 -43.92 0.86 34.72
C ARG A 399 -44.43 -0.17 33.70
N GLY A 400 -44.39 0.18 32.42
CA GLY A 400 -44.62 -0.77 31.32
C GLY A 400 -43.53 -1.86 31.28
N PRO A 401 -43.72 -2.93 30.48
CA PRO A 401 -42.69 -3.94 30.26
C PRO A 401 -41.39 -3.28 29.78
N GLN A 402 -40.32 -3.41 30.57
CA GLN A 402 -39.02 -2.83 30.21
C GLN A 402 -38.43 -3.55 28.99
N VAL A 403 -37.92 -2.78 28.03
CA VAL A 403 -37.17 -3.32 26.90
C VAL A 403 -35.83 -3.84 27.41
N ASP A 404 -35.62 -5.15 27.27
CA ASP A 404 -34.39 -5.80 27.71
C ASP A 404 -33.20 -5.40 26.81
N ASN A 405 -32.29 -4.55 27.30
CA ASN A 405 -31.05 -4.20 26.58
C ASN A 405 -30.17 -5.42 26.22
N LYS A 406 -30.43 -6.58 26.85
CA LYS A 406 -29.73 -7.84 26.60
C LYS A 406 -30.13 -8.52 25.29
N THR A 407 -31.29 -8.19 24.72
CA THR A 407 -31.78 -8.75 23.45
C THR A 407 -31.38 -7.92 22.23
N GLN A 408 -30.69 -6.79 22.43
CA GLN A 408 -30.09 -6.03 21.35
C GLN A 408 -29.20 -6.93 20.48
N VAL A 409 -29.38 -6.82 19.16
CA VAL A 409 -28.62 -7.60 18.18
C VAL A 409 -27.15 -7.23 18.30
N LYS A 410 -26.32 -8.22 18.66
CA LYS A 410 -24.87 -8.04 18.72
C LYS A 410 -24.26 -8.50 17.41
N ILE A 411 -23.30 -7.71 16.93
CA ILE A 411 -22.47 -8.05 15.78
C ILE A 411 -21.72 -9.36 16.06
N SER A 412 -21.59 -10.22 15.04
CA SER A 412 -20.81 -11.46 15.15
C SER A 412 -19.34 -11.15 15.45
N LYS A 413 -18.63 -12.07 16.11
CA LYS A 413 -17.21 -11.87 16.41
C LYS A 413 -16.36 -11.65 15.15
N THR A 414 -16.75 -12.24 14.02
CA THR A 414 -16.06 -12.04 12.74
C THR A 414 -16.29 -10.64 12.20
N LEU A 415 -17.55 -10.17 12.20
CA LEU A 415 -17.88 -8.82 11.75
C LEU A 415 -17.32 -7.74 12.69
N GLN A 416 -17.30 -7.97 14.01
CA GLN A 416 -16.62 -7.10 14.98
C GLN A 416 -15.13 -6.97 14.66
N LYS A 417 -14.44 -8.10 14.41
CA LYS A 417 -13.02 -8.09 14.04
C LYS A 417 -12.78 -7.38 12.70
N ASN A 418 -13.67 -7.58 11.73
CA ASN A 418 -13.55 -6.93 10.42
C ASN A 418 -13.79 -5.42 10.53
N LEU A 419 -14.79 -4.99 11.31
CA LEU A 419 -15.09 -3.59 11.56
C LEU A 419 -13.94 -2.91 12.32
N GLN A 420 -13.38 -3.58 13.33
CA GLN A 420 -12.23 -3.08 14.06
C GLN A 420 -10.98 -2.95 13.17
N LYS A 421 -10.73 -3.92 12.29
CA LYS A 421 -9.65 -3.82 11.29
C LYS A 421 -9.87 -2.64 10.33
N GLN A 422 -11.12 -2.44 9.90
CA GLN A 422 -11.48 -1.29 9.07
C GLN A 422 -11.30 0.04 9.83
N GLN A 423 -11.58 0.12 11.12
CA GLN A 423 -11.35 1.34 11.90
C GLN A 423 -9.86 1.66 12.10
N VAL A 424 -9.01 0.63 12.17
CA VAL A 424 -7.55 0.79 12.33
C VAL A 424 -6.86 1.16 11.02
N TYR A 425 -7.32 0.62 9.88
CA TYR A 425 -6.72 0.87 8.56
C TYR A 425 -7.47 1.91 7.72
N GLY A 426 -8.72 2.17 8.06
CA GLY A 426 -9.68 2.93 7.28
C GLY A 426 -10.30 4.00 8.15
N GLY A 427 -9.82 5.21 7.94
CA GLY A 427 -10.62 6.36 8.27
C GLY A 427 -12.02 6.28 7.68
N ARG A 428 -13.04 6.58 8.49
CA ARG A 428 -14.45 6.53 8.09
C ARG A 428 -14.67 7.25 6.76
N THR A 429 -14.98 6.51 5.71
CA THR A 429 -15.69 7.01 4.54
C THR A 429 -17.17 6.98 4.86
N THR A 430 -17.72 8.09 5.37
CA THR A 430 -19.16 8.34 5.30
C THR A 430 -19.49 9.13 4.05
N TYR A 431 -20.64 8.83 3.45
CA TYR A 431 -21.29 9.49 2.31
C TYR A 431 -21.49 11.00 2.56
N ALA A 432 -20.42 11.76 2.46
CA ALA A 432 -20.35 13.22 2.30
C ALA A 432 -18.85 13.48 2.21
N GLY A 433 -18.35 13.79 1.01
CA GLY A 433 -16.93 13.82 0.66
C GLY A 433 -16.10 14.83 1.47
N LYS A 434 -15.79 14.51 2.71
CA LYS A 434 -14.74 15.12 3.52
C LYS A 434 -14.00 14.01 4.25
N ILE A 435 -12.88 13.63 3.65
CA ILE A 435 -11.89 12.71 4.22
C ILE A 435 -11.33 13.37 5.48
N SER A 436 -11.57 12.78 6.65
CA SER A 436 -10.89 13.16 7.91
C SER A 436 -9.83 12.13 8.30
N TYR A 437 -9.06 11.67 7.32
CA TYR A 437 -7.74 11.04 7.50
C TYR A 437 -6.85 11.60 6.40
N GLY A 438 -6.46 12.86 6.59
CA GLY A 438 -5.73 13.63 5.60
C GLY A 438 -5.58 15.07 6.06
N GLY A 439 -4.55 15.34 6.86
CA GLY A 439 -4.01 16.70 6.94
C GLY A 439 -3.48 17.12 5.56
N ARG A 440 -3.44 18.44 5.32
CA ARG A 440 -2.96 19.08 4.10
C ARG A 440 -1.64 18.48 3.59
N SER A 441 -1.66 18.01 2.34
CA SER A 441 -0.61 18.02 1.31
C SER A 441 0.84 17.57 1.59
N THR A 442 1.23 17.08 2.77
CA THR A 442 2.63 16.62 3.00
C THR A 442 2.78 15.11 3.23
N VAL A 443 1.68 14.38 3.48
CA VAL A 443 1.73 12.97 3.98
C VAL A 443 1.52 11.91 2.88
N ARG A 444 1.41 12.28 1.60
CA ARG A 444 1.22 11.28 0.51
C ARG A 444 2.50 10.55 0.09
N GLY A 445 3.68 11.00 0.50
CA GLY A 445 4.95 10.35 0.19
C GLY A 445 5.50 9.62 1.41
N GLN A 446 5.57 8.29 1.34
CA GLN A 446 6.32 7.42 2.28
C GLN A 446 5.73 7.34 3.71
N VAL A 447 4.99 6.26 4.01
CA VAL A 447 4.63 5.92 5.40
C VAL A 447 5.12 4.52 5.73
N SER A 448 6.11 4.44 6.62
CA SER A 448 6.53 3.22 7.32
C SER A 448 5.52 2.91 8.43
N GLY A 449 5.15 1.63 8.58
CA GLY A 449 4.07 1.15 9.46
C GLY A 449 4.25 1.34 10.97
N THR A 450 5.25 2.11 11.42
CA THR A 450 5.49 2.47 12.83
C THR A 450 5.38 3.97 13.09
N ALA A 451 5.11 4.81 12.09
CA ALA A 451 4.99 6.24 12.29
C ALA A 451 3.61 6.62 12.84
N SER A 452 3.57 7.10 14.08
CA SER A 452 2.46 7.92 14.59
C SER A 452 2.45 9.25 13.82
N SER A 453 1.33 9.60 13.20
CA SER A 453 1.18 10.85 12.43
C SER A 453 1.25 12.07 13.37
N VAL A 454 2.39 12.76 13.37
CA VAL A 454 2.55 14.07 14.02
C VAL A 454 2.02 15.12 13.06
N ALA A 455 0.95 15.82 13.43
CA ALA A 455 0.44 16.96 12.67
C ALA A 455 1.06 18.25 13.24
N PHE A 456 1.86 18.95 12.43
CA PHE A 456 2.31 20.30 12.76
C PHE A 456 1.20 21.30 12.41
N THR A 457 0.59 21.92 13.41
CA THR A 457 -0.22 23.13 13.23
C THR A 457 0.60 24.33 13.72
N PRO A 458 0.67 25.45 12.97
CA PRO A 458 1.60 26.55 13.28
C PRO A 458 1.24 27.38 14.53
N LEU A 459 0.18 27.03 15.28
CA LEU A 459 -0.32 27.86 16.38
C LEU A 459 -0.55 27.11 17.71
N GLN A 460 -0.47 25.78 17.75
CA GLN A 460 -0.63 25.02 18.99
C GLN A 460 0.34 23.82 18.98
N GLY A 461 1.14 23.68 20.03
CA GLY A 461 2.27 22.75 20.12
C GLY A 461 1.93 21.26 19.93
N LEU A 462 2.99 20.44 19.95
CA LEU A 462 2.99 19.00 19.67
C LEU A 462 1.90 18.24 20.46
N GLU A 463 0.80 17.86 19.82
CA GLU A 463 -0.19 16.94 20.40
C GLU A 463 0.00 15.52 19.84
N ILE A 464 0.52 14.62 20.68
CA ILE A 464 0.61 13.18 20.38
C ILE A 464 -0.78 12.57 20.61
N VAL A 465 -1.58 12.43 19.56
CA VAL A 465 -2.88 11.77 19.66
C VAL A 465 -2.72 10.25 19.66
N ASN A 466 -2.82 9.64 20.84
CA ASN A 466 -2.98 8.20 21.00
C ASN A 466 -4.49 7.83 20.91
N PRO A 467 -4.98 7.24 19.81
CA PRO A 467 -6.42 6.94 19.65
C PRO A 467 -6.95 5.98 20.71
N ASN A 468 -6.09 5.09 21.23
CA ASN A 468 -6.45 4.15 22.31
C ASN A 468 -6.55 4.83 23.70
N ALA A 469 -5.97 6.02 23.89
CA ALA A 469 -6.07 6.75 25.14
C ALA A 469 -7.41 7.49 25.28
N ALA A 470 -8.02 7.89 24.15
CA ALA A 470 -9.33 8.53 24.11
C ALA A 470 -10.46 7.56 24.51
N GLU A 471 -10.38 6.29 24.12
CA GLU A 471 -11.37 5.26 24.50
C GLU A 471 -11.34 4.97 26.01
N LYS A 472 -10.16 4.95 26.64
CA LYS A 472 -10.04 4.77 28.11
C LYS A 472 -10.67 5.94 28.87
N LYS A 473 -10.41 7.19 28.45
CA LYS A 473 -10.95 8.39 29.11
C LYS A 473 -12.48 8.49 29.05
N LEU A 474 -13.13 7.95 28.02
CA LEU A 474 -14.60 7.92 27.92
C LEU A 474 -15.23 6.86 28.85
N GLY A 475 -14.56 5.73 29.06
CA GLY A 475 -15.00 4.70 30.00
C GLY A 475 -14.94 5.15 31.46
N ASP A 476 -13.87 5.85 31.83
CA ASP A 476 -13.64 6.27 33.23
C ASP A 476 -14.53 7.44 33.65
N LYS A 477 -14.87 8.36 32.74
CA LYS A 477 -15.72 9.54 33.05
C LYS A 477 -17.21 9.22 33.23
N GLN A 478 -17.67 8.07 32.75
CA GLN A 478 -19.07 7.65 32.91
C GLN A 478 -19.32 6.74 34.13
N GLY A 479 -18.28 6.39 34.88
CA GLY A 479 -18.38 5.62 36.12
C GLY A 479 -18.96 6.46 37.26
N LYS A 480 -20.29 6.56 37.36
CA LYS A 480 -20.94 7.06 38.58
C LYS A 480 -20.55 6.16 39.77
N TYR A 481 -20.46 6.76 40.97
CA TYR A 481 -20.00 6.26 42.28
C TYR A 481 -20.35 4.82 42.71
N PHE A 482 -21.18 4.09 41.96
CA PHE A 482 -21.54 2.68 42.17
C PHE A 482 -21.39 1.85 40.89
N SER A 483 -20.23 1.90 40.23
CA SER A 483 -19.93 1.01 39.09
C SER A 483 -19.48 -0.37 39.60
N THR A 484 -19.94 -1.45 38.96
CA THR A 484 -19.58 -2.84 39.34
C THR A 484 -18.11 -3.20 39.04
N THR A 485 -17.34 -2.26 38.50
CA THR A 485 -15.95 -2.43 38.06
C THR A 485 -14.95 -1.62 38.90
N THR A 486 -15.41 -0.70 39.73
CA THR A 486 -14.56 0.11 40.63
C THR A 486 -14.52 -0.52 42.02
N GLY A 487 -13.36 -1.03 42.44
CA GLY A 487 -13.15 -1.54 43.80
C GLY A 487 -13.04 -0.41 44.83
N PHE A 488 -13.29 -0.72 46.11
CA PHE A 488 -13.15 0.25 47.20
C PHE A 488 -11.67 0.56 47.46
N VAL A 489 -11.33 1.84 47.57
CA VAL A 489 -10.00 2.30 48.00
C VAL A 489 -9.97 2.27 49.53
N LYS A 490 -9.00 1.56 50.10
CA LYS A 490 -8.73 1.57 51.55
C LYS A 490 -8.00 2.87 51.87
N VAL A 491 -8.65 3.76 52.63
CA VAL A 491 -8.00 4.97 53.15
C VAL A 491 -7.11 4.55 54.32
N GLU A 492 -5.81 4.75 54.21
CA GLU A 492 -4.89 4.59 55.33
C GLU A 492 -5.09 5.76 56.30
N GLN A 493 -5.38 5.45 57.55
CA GLN A 493 -5.42 6.45 58.61
C GLN A 493 -3.98 6.75 59.02
N GLU A 494 -3.50 7.96 58.77
CA GLU A 494 -2.26 8.45 59.36
C GLU A 494 -2.47 8.57 60.88
N CYS A 495 -1.80 7.69 61.64
CA CYS A 495 -1.68 7.81 63.08
C CYS A 495 -0.83 9.04 63.41
N MET A 496 -1.50 10.13 63.79
CA MET A 496 -0.87 11.23 64.52
C MET A 496 -0.59 10.76 65.95
N GLU A 497 0.64 10.33 66.23
CA GLU A 497 1.14 10.18 67.60
C GLU A 497 1.73 11.52 68.08
N LYS A 498 0.93 12.16 68.95
CA LYS A 498 1.19 13.19 69.97
C LYS A 498 1.89 14.51 69.59
#